data_AF-A0A644SY61-F1
#
_entry.id   AF-A0A644SY61-F1
#
_cell.length_a   1.000
_cell.length_b   1.000
_cell.length_c   1.000
_cell.angle_alpha   90.00
_cell.angle_beta   90.00
_cell.angle_gamma   90.00
#
_symmetry.space_group_name_H-M   'P 1'
#
loop_
_entity.id
_entity.type
_entity.pdbx_description
1 polymer ?
#
loop_
_entity_poly.entity_id
_entity_poly.type
_entity_poly.pdbx_seq_one_letter_code
_entity_poly.pdbx_strand_id
1 'polypeptide(L)'
;MRTVSDVERIKALEAQKRQESAVTGLPPGYIFGLELSIRNNTPYLSSGVASIRGSLVTVTKELVLSSDFWIVPRKPSASYFVYLSIAGKITVERVAPVLEPGQYYDRNPVTGSRYIGGLQTNDAGLLMRVVARDPIYIGASTTFEDGYNPAQKLNATAGRYATAEGERSKLEIFPDGEHALRVRRWDALTSSYKDVLKVLVDGQHEGDIIIGRYDAGFAGAQWDESESSLKVRGKIFEENGTAYPTSETISHFFYGERPQGPYAVDDFWVSDGSIFRATVARGLGEGLETDWLWYIKPNIVSDIQSTNGDKFRPGQSVSTVLSARVFRNGQEVTDTLPDSAFRWTRKSVIPQNPPFDDGTWNYNHTSGYRMVEITTDSIYARATYTLEILE
;
A
#
# COMPACT_ATOMS: atom_id res chain seq x y z
N MET A 1 -25.06 18.80 4.71
CA MET A 1 -24.12 19.86 4.29
C MET A 1 -24.17 20.95 5.36
N ARG A 2 -23.07 21.28 6.04
CA ARG A 2 -23.04 22.32 7.10
C ARG A 2 -23.08 23.70 6.44
N THR A 3 -23.84 24.65 6.99
CA THR A 3 -23.98 25.99 6.40
C THR A 3 -22.76 26.86 6.67
N VAL A 4 -22.58 27.95 5.92
CA VAL A 4 -21.50 28.93 6.18
C VAL A 4 -21.58 29.50 7.60
N SER A 5 -22.79 29.69 8.14
CA SER A 5 -23.03 30.10 9.52
C SER A 5 -22.61 29.04 10.56
N ASP A 6 -22.66 27.75 10.25
CA ASP A 6 -22.14 26.69 11.12
C ASP A 6 -20.62 26.76 11.21
N VAL A 7 -19.95 27.06 10.09
CA VAL A 7 -18.49 27.14 10.02
C VAL A 7 -17.97 28.35 10.80
N GLU A 8 -18.63 29.51 10.69
CA GLU A 8 -18.26 30.72 11.45
C GLU A 8 -18.48 30.55 12.96
N ARG A 9 -19.59 29.91 13.35
CA ARG A 9 -19.85 29.55 14.76
C ARG A 9 -18.78 28.61 15.32
N ILE A 10 -18.34 27.61 14.55
CA ILE A 10 -17.28 26.69 14.96
C ILE A 10 -15.95 27.43 15.12
N LYS A 11 -15.59 28.32 14.18
CA LYS A 11 -14.37 29.13 14.26
C LYS A 11 -14.35 30.06 15.48
N ALA A 12 -15.49 30.68 15.81
CA ALA A 12 -15.61 31.52 17.01
C ALA A 12 -15.43 30.72 18.30
N LEU A 13 -16.03 29.51 18.37
CA LEU A 13 -15.86 28.58 19.49
C LEU A 13 -14.39 28.12 19.63
N GLU A 14 -13.69 27.89 18.53
CA GLU A 14 -12.28 27.50 18.55
C GLU A 14 -11.33 28.63 18.95
N ALA A 15 -11.64 29.88 18.56
CA ALA A 15 -10.89 31.06 19.00
C ALA A 15 -11.05 31.29 20.51
N GLN A 16 -12.26 31.14 21.05
CA GLN A 16 -12.52 31.22 22.49
C GLN A 16 -11.76 30.14 23.27
N LYS A 17 -11.68 28.90 22.74
CA LYS A 17 -10.91 27.80 23.34
C LYS A 17 -9.41 28.11 23.48
N ARG A 18 -8.81 28.74 22.47
CA ARG A 18 -7.38 29.13 22.51
C ARG A 18 -7.12 30.21 23.56
N GLN A 19 -8.06 31.13 23.72
CA GLN A 19 -7.94 32.23 24.70
C GLN A 19 -8.09 31.72 26.15
N GLU A 20 -9.00 30.78 26.43
CA GLU A 20 -9.13 30.14 27.75
C GLU A 20 -7.91 29.29 28.15
N SER A 21 -7.29 28.59 27.18
CA SER A 21 -6.05 27.84 27.39
C SER A 21 -4.86 28.74 27.76
N ALA A 22 -4.81 29.95 27.19
CA ALA A 22 -3.70 30.89 27.36
C ALA A 22 -3.68 31.58 28.74
N VAL A 23 -4.83 31.68 29.41
CA VAL A 23 -4.96 32.34 30.74
C VAL A 23 -4.64 31.38 31.90
N THR A 24 -4.71 30.07 31.67
CA THR A 24 -4.88 29.06 32.74
C THR A 24 -3.79 27.99 32.77
N GLY A 25 -2.99 27.90 31.70
CA GLY A 25 -1.84 26.99 31.61
C GLY A 25 -2.20 25.54 31.31
N LEU A 26 -3.48 25.18 31.19
CA LEU A 26 -3.93 23.82 30.83
C LEU A 26 -4.94 23.85 29.67
N PRO A 27 -4.90 22.86 28.76
CA PRO A 27 -5.87 22.75 27.69
C PRO A 27 -7.33 22.68 28.22
N PRO A 28 -8.32 23.25 27.51
CA PRO A 28 -9.71 23.06 27.86
C PRO A 28 -10.06 21.56 27.88
N GLY A 29 -10.75 21.11 28.92
CA GLY A 29 -11.04 19.69 29.15
C GLY A 29 -9.88 18.83 29.63
N TYR A 30 -8.74 19.42 30.00
CA TYR A 30 -7.68 18.69 30.70
C TYR A 30 -8.19 18.05 32.00
N ILE A 31 -7.85 16.79 32.21
CA ILE A 31 -8.05 16.04 33.46
C ILE A 31 -6.81 15.18 33.70
N PHE A 32 -6.39 15.07 34.95
CA PHE A 32 -5.29 14.20 35.35
C PHE A 32 -5.60 13.64 36.73
N GLY A 33 -5.60 12.31 36.87
CA GLY A 33 -6.18 11.64 38.04
C GLY A 33 -7.71 11.69 38.01
N LEU A 34 -8.35 11.77 39.18
CA LEU A 34 -9.82 11.72 39.33
C LEU A 34 -10.43 10.42 38.79
N GLU A 35 -9.73 9.31 39.00
CA GLU A 35 -10.17 7.99 38.56
C GLU A 35 -11.25 7.46 39.49
N LEU A 36 -12.35 6.97 38.89
CA LEU A 36 -13.38 6.24 39.61
C LEU A 36 -13.03 4.76 39.71
N SER A 37 -13.12 4.21 40.91
CA SER A 37 -12.96 2.78 41.16
C SER A 37 -14.07 2.26 42.08
N ILE A 38 -14.29 0.94 42.08
CA ILE A 38 -15.21 0.27 42.99
C ILE A 38 -14.41 -0.80 43.73
N ARG A 39 -14.34 -0.70 45.06
CA ARG A 39 -13.71 -1.71 45.93
C ARG A 39 -14.75 -2.19 46.93
N ASN A 40 -15.04 -3.49 46.95
CA ASN A 40 -16.05 -4.10 47.83
C ASN A 40 -17.40 -3.34 47.79
N ASN A 41 -17.95 -3.10 46.59
CA ASN A 41 -19.20 -2.36 46.38
C ASN A 41 -19.21 -0.90 46.90
N THR A 42 -18.03 -0.32 47.14
CA THR A 42 -17.86 1.05 47.59
C THR A 42 -17.13 1.85 46.50
N PRO A 43 -17.70 2.97 46.01
CA PRO A 43 -17.05 3.78 44.98
C PRO A 43 -16.05 4.76 45.59
N TYR A 44 -14.90 4.89 44.94
CA TYR A 44 -13.83 5.82 45.29
C TYR A 44 -13.50 6.72 44.10
N LEU A 45 -13.06 7.94 44.40
CA LEU A 45 -12.51 8.89 43.44
C LEU A 45 -11.09 9.24 43.88
N SER A 46 -10.08 8.94 43.05
CA SER A 46 -8.70 9.28 43.37
C SER A 46 -8.44 10.79 43.37
N SER A 47 -7.33 11.22 43.99
CA SER A 47 -6.87 12.60 43.87
C SER A 47 -6.57 12.95 42.41
N GLY A 48 -6.68 14.22 42.06
CA GLY A 48 -6.38 14.68 40.72
C GLY A 48 -6.82 16.11 40.49
N VAL A 49 -6.76 16.51 39.23
CA VAL A 49 -7.07 17.85 38.77
C VAL A 49 -7.95 17.81 37.54
N ALA A 50 -8.84 18.79 37.40
CA ALA A 50 -9.62 19.01 36.20
C ALA A 50 -9.68 20.49 35.85
N SER A 51 -9.61 20.80 34.56
CA SER A 51 -10.01 22.10 34.02
C SER A 51 -11.53 22.16 33.93
N ILE A 52 -12.14 23.14 34.59
CA ILE A 52 -13.59 23.38 34.55
C ILE A 52 -13.80 24.84 34.19
N ARG A 53 -14.21 25.10 32.95
CA ARG A 53 -14.45 26.46 32.41
C ARG A 53 -13.26 27.40 32.66
N GLY A 54 -12.05 26.92 32.34
CA GLY A 54 -10.80 27.66 32.55
C GLY A 54 -10.34 27.74 34.01
N SER A 55 -11.01 27.10 34.97
CA SER A 55 -10.49 27.03 36.34
C SER A 55 -9.87 25.67 36.63
N LEU A 56 -8.67 25.66 37.22
CA LEU A 56 -8.05 24.46 37.75
C LEU A 56 -8.74 24.08 39.06
N VAL A 57 -9.41 22.92 39.08
CA VAL A 57 -10.04 22.37 40.28
C VAL A 57 -9.26 21.15 40.73
N THR A 58 -8.81 21.16 41.98
CA THR A 58 -7.97 20.11 42.55
C THR A 58 -8.72 19.32 43.62
N VAL A 59 -8.66 17.99 43.52
CA VAL A 59 -9.04 17.04 44.57
C VAL A 59 -7.75 16.48 45.15
N THR A 60 -7.44 16.84 46.39
CA THR A 60 -6.10 16.63 46.96
C THR A 60 -5.86 15.24 47.56
N LYS A 61 -6.90 14.44 47.73
CA LYS A 61 -6.83 13.08 48.28
C LYS A 61 -7.93 12.21 47.71
N GLU A 62 -7.75 10.89 47.79
CA GLU A 62 -8.81 9.94 47.45
C GLU A 62 -10.04 10.17 48.35
N LEU A 63 -11.21 10.12 47.74
CA LEU A 63 -12.50 10.30 48.40
C LEU A 63 -13.33 9.03 48.28
N VAL A 64 -13.89 8.61 49.40
CA VAL A 64 -14.96 7.61 49.43
C VAL A 64 -16.26 8.32 49.09
N LEU A 65 -16.94 7.91 48.02
CA LEU A 65 -18.23 8.49 47.65
C LEU A 65 -19.35 7.91 48.53
N SER A 66 -19.34 8.33 49.80
CA SER A 66 -20.33 7.99 50.83
C SER A 66 -21.71 8.54 50.50
N SER A 67 -22.74 8.15 51.26
CA SER A 67 -24.14 8.57 51.09
C SER A 67 -24.32 10.07 50.88
N ASP A 68 -23.47 10.90 51.50
CA ASP A 68 -23.61 12.35 51.50
C ASP A 68 -23.29 12.99 50.14
N PHE A 69 -22.62 12.25 49.26
CA PHE A 69 -22.39 12.66 47.87
C PHE A 69 -23.57 12.31 46.95
N TRP A 70 -24.45 11.38 47.36
CA TRP A 70 -25.57 10.92 46.53
C TRP A 70 -26.75 11.85 46.69
N ILE A 71 -27.11 12.55 45.61
CA ILE A 71 -28.30 13.40 45.59
C ILE A 71 -29.59 12.56 45.54
N VAL A 72 -29.48 11.31 45.07
CA VAL A 72 -30.62 10.40 44.95
C VAL A 72 -30.26 9.00 45.47
N PRO A 73 -31.22 8.24 46.03
CA PRO A 73 -30.97 6.88 46.50
C PRO A 73 -30.47 5.95 45.39
N ARG A 74 -29.65 4.97 45.78
CA ARG A 74 -29.21 3.85 44.92
C ARG A 74 -30.38 2.94 44.58
N LYS A 75 -30.52 2.57 43.30
CA LYS A 75 -31.58 1.75 42.73
C LYS A 75 -30.96 0.62 41.89
N PRO A 76 -31.60 -0.56 41.81
CA PRO A 76 -31.22 -1.61 40.86
C PRO A 76 -31.19 -1.14 39.41
N SER A 77 -30.29 -1.74 38.63
CA SER A 77 -30.20 -1.60 37.16
C SER A 77 -30.19 -0.14 36.68
N ALA A 78 -29.58 0.76 37.46
CA ALA A 78 -29.52 2.20 37.20
C ALA A 78 -28.10 2.68 36.86
N SER A 79 -28.04 3.79 36.13
CA SER A 79 -26.80 4.54 35.88
C SER A 79 -26.75 5.80 36.73
N TYR A 80 -25.57 6.08 37.25
CA TYR A 80 -25.24 7.26 38.04
C TYR A 80 -24.02 7.94 37.45
N PHE A 81 -23.93 9.25 37.65
CA PHE A 81 -22.91 10.10 37.07
C PHE A 81 -22.29 10.94 38.18
N VAL A 82 -20.96 10.95 38.22
CA VAL A 82 -20.18 11.70 39.20
C VAL A 82 -19.77 13.03 38.56
N TYR A 83 -20.05 14.11 39.27
CA TYR A 83 -19.77 15.47 38.82
C TYR A 83 -18.87 16.20 39.80
N LEU A 84 -17.97 17.02 39.27
CA LEU A 84 -17.12 17.95 40.02
C LEU A 84 -17.50 19.38 39.64
N SER A 85 -17.84 20.20 40.63
CA SER A 85 -18.16 21.61 40.43
C SER A 85 -16.88 22.47 40.38
N ILE A 86 -17.00 23.68 39.84
CA ILE A 86 -15.91 24.67 39.84
C ILE A 86 -15.44 25.04 41.26
N ALA A 87 -16.30 24.87 42.26
CA ALA A 87 -15.99 25.11 43.67
C ALA A 87 -15.35 23.88 44.36
N GLY A 88 -15.04 22.81 43.62
CA GLY A 88 -14.45 21.58 44.16
C GLY A 88 -15.45 20.65 44.85
N LYS A 89 -16.77 20.89 44.73
CA LYS A 89 -17.80 20.01 45.31
C LYS A 89 -18.07 18.84 44.38
N ILE A 90 -18.13 17.63 44.94
CA ILE A 90 -18.48 16.41 44.20
C ILE A 90 -19.93 16.02 44.48
N THR A 91 -20.62 15.53 43.45
CA THR A 91 -21.97 14.99 43.55
C THR A 91 -22.13 13.72 42.71
N VAL A 92 -23.01 12.83 43.16
CA VAL A 92 -23.41 11.61 42.45
C VAL A 92 -24.92 11.64 42.25
N GLU A 93 -25.36 11.56 40.99
CA GLU A 93 -26.77 11.69 40.63
C GLU A 93 -27.13 10.88 39.38
N ARG A 94 -28.40 10.88 38.98
CA ARG A 94 -28.90 10.11 37.82
C ARG A 94 -29.09 10.95 36.55
N VAL A 95 -28.84 12.25 36.62
CA VAL A 95 -28.95 13.14 35.46
C VAL A 95 -27.78 12.86 34.53
N ALA A 96 -28.09 12.41 33.31
CA ALA A 96 -27.08 12.08 32.31
C ALA A 96 -26.31 13.33 31.86
N PRO A 97 -24.98 13.20 31.61
CA PRO A 97 -24.18 14.32 31.19
C PRO A 97 -24.52 14.68 29.74
N VAL A 98 -24.37 15.95 29.39
CA VAL A 98 -24.55 16.46 28.03
C VAL A 98 -23.26 17.12 27.56
N LEU A 99 -22.97 17.01 26.26
CA LEU A 99 -21.83 17.67 25.65
C LEU A 99 -21.93 19.19 25.88
N GLU A 100 -20.89 19.79 26.43
CA GLU A 100 -20.79 21.25 26.61
C GLU A 100 -20.16 21.87 25.35
N PRO A 101 -20.91 22.64 24.54
CA PRO A 101 -20.34 23.29 23.36
C PRO A 101 -19.19 24.21 23.76
N GLY A 102 -18.02 24.02 23.15
CA GLY A 102 -16.81 24.81 23.45
C GLY A 102 -15.89 24.20 24.50
N GLN A 103 -16.34 23.21 25.27
CA GLN A 103 -15.50 22.45 26.21
C GLN A 103 -15.27 21.03 25.69
N TYR A 104 -14.08 20.45 25.94
CA TYR A 104 -13.77 19.07 25.52
C TYR A 104 -14.24 18.00 26.52
N TYR A 105 -15.29 18.31 27.29
CA TYR A 105 -15.85 17.43 28.31
C TYR A 105 -17.37 17.56 28.40
N ASP A 106 -18.04 16.52 28.88
CA ASP A 106 -19.48 16.57 29.15
C ASP A 106 -19.77 17.22 30.51
N ARG A 107 -20.93 17.85 30.65
CA ARG A 107 -21.35 18.52 31.90
C ARG A 107 -22.69 18.00 32.41
N ASN A 108 -22.96 18.29 33.68
CA ASN A 108 -24.31 18.24 34.21
C ASN A 108 -25.16 19.34 33.52
N PRO A 109 -26.29 19.00 32.87
CA PRO A 109 -27.12 19.97 32.15
C PRO A 109 -27.78 21.03 33.06
N VAL A 110 -27.90 20.76 34.35
CA VAL A 110 -28.54 21.66 35.33
C VAL A 110 -27.51 22.50 36.07
N THR A 111 -26.47 21.88 36.62
CA THR A 111 -25.50 22.57 37.49
C THR A 111 -24.27 23.10 36.75
N GLY A 112 -24.02 22.64 35.53
CA GLY A 112 -22.82 22.97 34.77
C GLY A 112 -21.53 22.30 35.29
N SER A 113 -21.64 21.45 36.32
CA SER A 113 -20.51 20.71 36.88
C SER A 113 -19.93 19.74 35.85
N ARG A 114 -18.60 19.58 35.85
CA ARG A 114 -17.91 18.71 34.91
C ARG A 114 -18.20 17.24 35.23
N TYR A 115 -18.52 16.47 34.21
CA TYR A 115 -18.64 15.02 34.32
C TYR A 115 -17.26 14.39 34.53
N ILE A 116 -17.14 13.53 35.53
CA ILE A 116 -15.90 12.83 35.89
C ILE A 116 -15.98 11.35 35.51
N GLY A 117 -17.16 10.75 35.58
CA GLY A 117 -17.36 9.36 35.16
C GLY A 117 -18.66 8.76 35.68
N GLY A 118 -18.98 7.57 35.19
CA GLY A 118 -20.26 6.91 35.43
C GLY A 118 -20.14 5.68 36.32
N LEU A 119 -21.18 5.38 37.07
CA LEU A 119 -21.34 4.18 37.89
C LEU A 119 -22.60 3.42 37.45
N GLN A 120 -22.54 2.10 37.40
CA GLN A 120 -23.69 1.25 37.09
C GLN A 120 -23.94 0.22 38.21
N THR A 121 -25.22 -0.05 38.47
CA THR A 121 -25.65 -1.08 39.41
C THR A 121 -26.26 -2.28 38.69
N ASN A 122 -26.11 -3.48 39.23
CA ASN A 122 -26.80 -4.70 38.76
C ASN A 122 -28.25 -4.78 39.28
N ASP A 123 -28.93 -5.89 39.00
CA ASP A 123 -30.33 -6.15 39.41
C ASP A 123 -30.51 -6.25 40.94
N ALA A 124 -29.43 -6.45 41.69
CA ALA A 124 -29.43 -6.41 43.15
C ALA A 124 -29.10 -5.01 43.72
N GLY A 125 -28.90 -3.99 42.87
CA GLY A 125 -28.51 -2.64 43.29
C GLY A 125 -27.03 -2.50 43.68
N LEU A 126 -26.21 -3.53 43.45
CA LEU A 126 -24.78 -3.52 43.71
C LEU A 126 -24.03 -2.85 42.55
N LEU A 127 -23.05 -2.02 42.87
CA LEU A 127 -22.16 -1.38 41.91
C LEU A 127 -21.33 -2.45 41.19
N MET A 128 -21.46 -2.50 39.87
CA MET A 128 -20.87 -3.54 39.03
C MET A 128 -19.81 -3.01 38.07
N ARG A 129 -19.87 -1.71 37.74
CA ARG A 129 -19.01 -1.13 36.69
C ARG A 129 -18.86 0.38 36.81
N VAL A 130 -17.67 0.84 36.41
CA VAL A 130 -17.37 2.24 36.07
C VAL A 130 -17.46 2.44 34.56
N VAL A 131 -18.06 3.54 34.12
CA VAL A 131 -18.10 3.97 32.71
C VAL A 131 -17.20 5.20 32.57
N ALA A 132 -15.96 4.97 32.16
CA ALA A 132 -15.02 6.05 31.78
C ALA A 132 -15.27 6.44 30.32
N ARG A 133 -15.36 7.74 30.03
CA ARG A 133 -15.65 8.24 28.67
C ARG A 133 -14.75 9.37 28.17
N ASP A 134 -13.71 9.76 28.90
CA ASP A 134 -12.80 10.76 28.34
C ASP A 134 -11.93 10.10 27.26
N PRO A 135 -12.01 10.56 25.98
CA PRO A 135 -11.07 10.12 24.97
C PRO A 135 -9.67 10.59 25.36
N ILE A 136 -8.71 9.66 25.33
CA ILE A 136 -7.28 10.00 25.49
C ILE A 136 -6.87 10.86 24.30
N TYR A 137 -6.53 12.13 24.57
CA TYR A 137 -5.86 13.01 23.63
C TYR A 137 -4.35 12.95 23.93
N ILE A 138 -3.57 12.35 23.03
CA ILE A 138 -2.10 12.43 23.09
C ILE A 138 -1.69 13.70 22.35
N GLY A 139 -1.60 14.80 23.09
CA GLY A 139 -1.12 16.08 22.60
C GLY A 139 0.30 16.34 23.07
N ALA A 140 1.27 16.05 22.20
CA ALA A 140 2.60 16.68 22.05
C ALA A 140 3.52 15.65 21.38
N SER A 141 3.99 15.92 20.16
CA SER A 141 5.18 15.24 19.67
C SER A 141 6.34 15.65 20.57
N THR A 142 7.03 14.68 21.15
CA THR A 142 8.33 14.90 21.77
C THR A 142 9.32 14.03 21.01
N THR A 143 10.35 14.65 20.48
CA THR A 143 11.50 13.96 19.92
C THR A 143 12.36 13.53 21.11
N PHE A 144 12.64 12.23 21.20
CA PHE A 144 13.59 11.71 22.18
C PHE A 144 14.98 11.68 21.54
N GLU A 145 16.00 12.12 22.26
CA GLU A 145 17.38 12.01 21.79
C GLU A 145 17.84 10.54 21.74
N ASP A 146 18.80 10.23 20.89
CA ASP A 146 19.34 8.87 20.76
C ASP A 146 19.84 8.32 22.10
N GLY A 147 19.44 7.10 22.41
CA GLY A 147 19.77 6.44 23.69
C GLY A 147 18.84 6.79 24.85
N TYR A 148 17.82 7.62 24.64
CA TYR A 148 16.78 7.85 25.64
C TYR A 148 16.03 6.55 25.97
N ASN A 149 16.13 6.10 27.21
CA ASN A 149 15.34 4.99 27.72
C ASN A 149 14.11 5.52 28.50
N PRO A 150 12.90 5.41 27.94
CA PRO A 150 11.68 5.92 28.57
C PRO A 150 11.42 5.33 29.97
N ALA A 151 11.88 4.11 30.23
CA ALA A 151 11.73 3.45 31.53
C ALA A 151 12.53 4.15 32.65
N GLN A 152 13.67 4.76 32.33
CA GLN A 152 14.48 5.49 33.32
C GLN A 152 13.79 6.79 33.75
N LYS A 153 13.21 7.53 32.80
CA LYS A 153 12.43 8.74 33.12
C LYS A 153 11.19 8.39 33.94
N LEU A 154 10.49 7.32 33.56
CA LEU A 154 9.31 6.81 34.25
C LEU A 154 9.62 6.46 35.72
N ASN A 155 10.73 5.76 35.96
CA ASN A 155 11.21 5.44 37.31
C ASN A 155 11.63 6.69 38.09
N ALA A 156 12.33 7.63 37.45
CA ALA A 156 12.82 8.85 38.10
C ALA A 156 11.68 9.80 38.53
N THR A 157 10.57 9.83 37.79
CA THR A 157 9.37 10.59 38.20
C THR A 157 8.39 9.76 39.03
N ALA A 158 8.77 8.55 39.45
CA ALA A 158 7.89 7.59 40.14
C ALA A 158 6.55 7.37 39.40
N GLY A 159 6.56 7.54 38.08
CA GLY A 159 5.39 7.37 37.23
C GLY A 159 5.09 5.90 37.03
N ARG A 160 3.81 5.56 36.84
CA ARG A 160 3.36 4.20 36.52
C ARG A 160 2.40 4.27 35.34
N TYR A 161 2.54 3.38 34.37
CA TYR A 161 1.51 3.15 33.36
C TYR A 161 0.68 1.92 33.76
N ALA A 162 -0.56 2.14 34.18
CA ALA A 162 -1.51 1.07 34.48
C ALA A 162 -2.91 1.50 34.01
N THR A 163 -3.59 0.67 33.24
CA THR A 163 -4.98 0.94 32.81
C THR A 163 -6.04 0.20 33.64
N ALA A 164 -5.65 -0.42 34.77
CA ALA A 164 -6.51 -0.82 35.87
C ALA A 164 -5.70 -1.19 37.14
N GLU A 165 -6.31 -1.05 38.31
CA GLU A 165 -5.74 -1.53 39.59
C GLU A 165 -5.83 -3.07 39.65
N GLY A 166 -4.67 -3.74 39.76
CA GLY A 166 -4.57 -5.22 39.72
C GLY A 166 -4.28 -5.78 38.32
N GLU A 167 -2.98 -6.01 38.06
CA GLU A 167 -2.35 -6.91 37.06
C GLU A 167 -2.87 -7.08 35.61
N ARG A 168 -3.84 -6.35 35.06
CA ARG A 168 -4.20 -6.50 33.63
C ARG A 168 -4.52 -5.19 32.91
N SER A 169 -3.64 -4.80 31.98
CA SER A 169 -3.82 -3.68 31.03
C SER A 169 -5.00 -3.90 30.08
N LYS A 170 -5.73 -2.82 29.74
CA LYS A 170 -6.85 -2.81 28.77
C LYS A 170 -6.55 -2.12 27.44
N LEU A 171 -5.35 -1.55 27.26
CA LEU A 171 -4.78 -1.16 25.97
C LEU A 171 -3.27 -0.95 26.15
N GLU A 172 -2.47 -1.50 25.24
CA GLU A 172 -1.01 -1.38 25.22
C GLU A 172 -0.58 -0.81 23.86
N ILE A 173 0.24 0.25 23.87
CA ILE A 173 0.91 0.78 22.68
C ILE A 173 2.37 0.97 23.08
N PHE A 174 3.26 0.16 22.51
CA PHE A 174 4.70 0.26 22.66
C PHE A 174 5.34 0.20 21.26
N PRO A 175 6.39 0.98 20.98
CA PRO A 175 7.41 0.55 20.04
C PRO A 175 8.21 -0.58 20.71
N ASP A 176 8.25 -1.74 20.06
CA ASP A 176 9.05 -2.89 20.48
C ASP A 176 10.32 -2.96 19.62
N GLY A 177 11.42 -3.44 20.19
CA GLY A 177 12.65 -3.72 19.45
C GLY A 177 12.55 -4.97 18.57
N GLU A 178 11.51 -5.80 18.71
CA GLU A 178 11.31 -7.03 17.92
C GLU A 178 9.99 -7.10 17.12
N HIS A 179 8.82 -6.63 17.61
CA HIS A 179 7.54 -6.84 16.90
C HIS A 179 6.53 -5.67 16.98
N ALA A 180 6.08 -5.17 15.82
CA ALA A 180 5.18 -4.01 15.70
C ALA A 180 3.67 -4.32 15.92
N LEU A 181 3.03 -3.53 16.80
CA LEU A 181 1.61 -3.11 16.89
C LEU A 181 0.47 -4.13 16.56
N ARG A 182 -0.41 -4.44 17.54
CA ARG A 182 -1.62 -5.29 17.34
C ARG A 182 -2.92 -4.66 17.89
N VAL A 183 -3.98 -4.61 17.08
CA VAL A 183 -5.31 -4.05 17.45
C VAL A 183 -6.43 -5.09 17.23
N ARG A 184 -7.39 -5.23 18.17
CA ARG A 184 -8.53 -6.18 18.05
C ARG A 184 -9.85 -5.58 18.60
N ARG A 185 -10.98 -5.89 17.95
CA ARG A 185 -12.36 -5.49 18.36
C ARG A 185 -13.05 -6.60 19.16
N TRP A 186 -13.93 -6.25 20.10
CA TRP A 186 -14.61 -7.20 21.02
C TRP A 186 -16.11 -7.45 20.75
N ASP A 187 -16.83 -6.72 19.90
CA ASP A 187 -18.29 -6.93 19.77
C ASP A 187 -18.77 -7.38 18.39
N ALA A 188 -19.48 -8.51 18.40
CA ALA A 188 -20.43 -8.88 17.37
C ALA A 188 -21.70 -8.06 17.59
N LEU A 189 -22.16 -7.34 16.55
CA LEU A 189 -23.54 -7.31 16.04
C LEU A 189 -23.73 -6.10 15.10
N THR A 190 -23.83 -6.42 13.81
CA THR A 190 -24.61 -5.72 12.76
C THR A 190 -24.39 -4.21 12.55
N SER A 191 -23.58 -3.85 11.55
CA SER A 191 -24.02 -3.08 10.35
C SER A 191 -22.82 -2.50 9.57
N SER A 192 -22.66 -3.01 8.34
CA SER A 192 -22.18 -2.38 7.09
C SER A 192 -21.13 -1.26 7.05
N TYR A 193 -20.32 -1.02 8.07
CA TYR A 193 -19.19 -0.09 8.00
C TYR A 193 -17.88 -0.85 8.01
N LYS A 194 -17.07 -0.66 6.95
CA LYS A 194 -15.71 -1.18 6.87
C LYS A 194 -14.85 -0.40 7.87
N ASP A 195 -14.35 -1.09 8.90
CA ASP A 195 -13.33 -0.54 9.80
C ASP A 195 -12.07 -0.27 8.98
N VAL A 196 -11.60 0.98 8.96
CA VAL A 196 -10.37 1.38 8.28
C VAL A 196 -9.31 1.68 9.34
N LEU A 197 -8.36 0.77 9.51
CA LEU A 197 -7.10 1.05 10.19
C LEU A 197 -6.19 1.83 9.22
N LYS A 198 -5.95 3.11 9.49
CA LYS A 198 -4.95 3.92 8.78
C LYS A 198 -3.74 4.08 9.68
N VAL A 199 -2.62 3.48 9.28
CA VAL A 199 -1.30 3.71 9.86
C VAL A 199 -0.53 4.55 8.85
N LEU A 200 -0.14 5.76 9.24
CA LEU A 200 0.80 6.62 8.51
C LEU A 200 2.08 6.63 9.34
N VAL A 201 3.19 6.21 8.75
CA VAL A 201 4.51 6.27 9.37
C VAL A 201 5.29 7.35 8.61
N ASP A 202 5.83 8.32 9.35
CA ASP A 202 6.74 9.37 8.85
C ASP A 202 7.98 9.36 9.77
N GLY A 203 9.20 9.24 9.21
CA GLY A 203 10.48 9.12 9.91
C GLY A 203 11.51 8.19 9.22
N GLN A 204 12.73 8.70 8.99
CA GLN A 204 13.91 8.25 8.21
C GLN A 204 14.35 6.75 8.17
N HIS A 205 13.62 5.80 8.78
CA HIS A 205 13.71 4.36 8.57
C HIS A 205 12.30 3.73 8.45
N GLU A 206 11.46 4.33 7.59
CA GLU A 206 10.08 3.94 7.30
C GLU A 206 9.96 2.62 6.51
N GLY A 207 8.85 1.89 6.69
CA GLY A 207 8.22 1.29 5.51
C GLY A 207 7.33 0.07 5.66
N ASP A 208 7.68 -0.87 6.52
CA ASP A 208 7.03 -2.18 6.42
C ASP A 208 5.70 -2.25 7.21
N ILE A 209 4.62 -2.58 6.51
CA ILE A 209 3.29 -2.79 7.10
C ILE A 209 3.00 -4.29 7.10
N ILE A 210 3.02 -4.91 8.28
CA ILE A 210 2.69 -6.33 8.46
C ILE A 210 1.23 -6.48 8.95
N ILE A 211 0.44 -7.24 8.19
CA ILE A 211 -0.94 -7.61 8.52
C ILE A 211 -0.99 -9.15 8.72
N GLY A 212 -1.07 -9.62 9.96
CA GLY A 212 -1.03 -11.05 10.30
C GLY A 212 0.30 -11.47 10.93
N ARG A 213 0.70 -12.75 10.78
CA ARG A 213 2.00 -13.26 11.28
C ARG A 213 2.84 -13.72 10.10
N TYR A 214 3.88 -12.97 9.77
CA TYR A 214 4.71 -13.19 8.58
C TYR A 214 5.93 -14.09 8.82
N ASP A 215 5.99 -14.82 9.94
CA ASP A 215 7.06 -15.78 10.23
C ASP A 215 6.99 -17.03 9.33
N ALA A 216 8.07 -17.81 9.27
CA ALA A 216 8.08 -19.08 8.54
C ALA A 216 7.01 -20.04 9.11
N GLY A 217 6.16 -20.58 8.24
CA GLY A 217 5.06 -21.47 8.62
C GLY A 217 3.77 -20.77 9.07
N PHE A 218 3.72 -19.44 9.04
CA PHE A 218 2.51 -18.67 9.37
C PHE A 218 2.01 -17.84 8.19
N ALA A 219 0.73 -17.46 8.27
CA ALA A 219 0.06 -16.65 7.26
C ALA A 219 0.02 -15.17 7.67
N GLY A 220 0.36 -14.29 6.73
CA GLY A 220 0.36 -12.84 6.89
C GLY A 220 0.70 -12.12 5.59
N ALA A 221 0.53 -10.81 5.56
CA ALA A 221 0.96 -9.93 4.48
C ALA A 221 1.98 -8.92 5.01
N GLN A 222 2.99 -8.59 4.23
CA GLN A 222 4.02 -7.59 4.54
C GLN A 222 4.16 -6.68 3.32
N TRP A 223 3.98 -5.37 3.49
CA TRP A 223 4.57 -4.41 2.56
C TRP A 223 6.06 -4.33 2.86
N ASP A 224 6.91 -4.58 1.86
CA ASP A 224 8.36 -4.45 1.91
C ASP A 224 8.72 -3.21 1.08
N GLU A 225 9.06 -2.12 1.75
CA GLU A 225 9.38 -0.87 1.05
C GLU A 225 10.69 -0.96 0.27
N SER A 226 11.68 -1.70 0.79
CA SER A 226 13.00 -1.84 0.16
C SER A 226 12.92 -2.56 -1.19
N GLU A 227 11.97 -3.47 -1.33
CA GLU A 227 11.68 -4.18 -2.59
C GLU A 227 10.47 -3.59 -3.34
N SER A 228 9.84 -2.55 -2.78
CA SER A 228 8.60 -1.95 -3.31
C SER A 228 7.52 -2.99 -3.61
N SER A 229 7.33 -3.96 -2.71
CA SER A 229 6.47 -5.13 -2.96
C SER A 229 5.55 -5.47 -1.79
N LEU A 230 4.33 -5.95 -2.10
CA LEU A 230 3.43 -6.56 -1.11
C LEU A 230 3.61 -8.07 -1.14
N LYS A 231 4.18 -8.64 -0.08
CA LYS A 231 4.41 -10.08 0.06
C LYS A 231 3.30 -10.71 0.89
N VAL A 232 2.59 -11.72 0.37
CA VAL A 232 1.50 -12.40 1.07
C VAL A 232 1.82 -13.88 1.27
N ARG A 233 1.89 -14.32 2.53
CA ARG A 233 1.92 -15.73 2.94
C ARG A 233 0.48 -16.14 3.29
N GLY A 234 -0.19 -16.87 2.40
CA GLY A 234 -1.59 -17.27 2.58
C GLY A 234 -2.39 -17.11 1.30
N LYS A 235 -3.73 -17.21 1.40
CA LYS A 235 -4.65 -17.04 0.26
C LYS A 235 -5.40 -15.70 0.36
N ILE A 236 -5.51 -14.99 -0.75
CA ILE A 236 -6.42 -13.85 -0.91
C ILE A 236 -7.72 -14.39 -1.54
N PHE A 237 -8.88 -13.95 -1.07
CA PHE A 237 -10.19 -14.33 -1.62
C PHE A 237 -11.02 -13.08 -1.91
N GLU A 238 -11.85 -13.15 -2.95
CA GLU A 238 -12.94 -12.19 -3.16
C GLU A 238 -14.13 -12.50 -2.23
N GLU A 239 -15.02 -11.52 -2.02
CA GLU A 239 -16.14 -11.59 -1.06
C GLU A 239 -17.15 -12.73 -1.34
N ASN A 240 -17.11 -13.29 -2.54
CA ASN A 240 -17.85 -14.50 -2.96
C ASN A 240 -17.16 -15.82 -2.58
N GLY A 241 -16.02 -15.78 -1.87
CA GLY A 241 -15.24 -16.95 -1.45
C GLY A 241 -14.39 -17.57 -2.56
N THR A 242 -14.40 -17.00 -3.77
CA THR A 242 -13.50 -17.41 -4.85
C THR A 242 -12.10 -16.89 -4.53
N ALA A 243 -11.07 -17.73 -4.70
CA ALA A 243 -9.70 -17.27 -4.57
C ALA A 243 -9.47 -16.11 -5.54
N TYR A 244 -8.82 -15.04 -5.06
CA TYR A 244 -8.21 -14.08 -5.96
C TYR A 244 -7.29 -14.90 -6.88
N PRO A 245 -7.23 -14.63 -8.20
CA PRO A 245 -6.38 -15.40 -9.11
C PRO A 245 -4.92 -15.22 -8.70
N THR A 246 -4.45 -16.10 -7.81
CA THR A 246 -3.04 -16.32 -7.53
C THR A 246 -2.52 -17.04 -8.74
N SER A 247 -1.89 -16.31 -9.67
CA SER A 247 -1.03 -16.68 -10.82
C SER A 247 -1.16 -18.03 -11.55
N GLU A 248 -1.62 -19.12 -10.94
CA GLU A 248 -1.73 -20.47 -11.50
C GLU A 248 -2.78 -20.63 -12.61
N THR A 249 -3.60 -19.61 -12.90
CA THR A 249 -4.52 -19.63 -14.05
C THR A 249 -4.22 -18.53 -15.08
N ILE A 250 -3.13 -17.78 -14.91
CA ILE A 250 -2.74 -16.72 -15.85
C ILE A 250 -1.45 -17.18 -16.53
N SER A 251 -1.45 -17.23 -17.86
CA SER A 251 -0.24 -17.41 -18.65
C SER A 251 0.85 -16.43 -18.23
N HIS A 252 2.01 -16.93 -17.85
CA HIS A 252 3.17 -16.12 -17.49
C HIS A 252 3.90 -15.60 -18.73
N PHE A 253 4.62 -14.48 -18.58
CA PHE A 253 5.50 -13.95 -19.62
C PHE A 253 6.95 -13.96 -19.12
N PHE A 254 7.81 -14.70 -19.82
CA PHE A 254 9.26 -14.70 -19.63
C PHE A 254 9.92 -13.76 -20.64
N TYR A 255 10.98 -13.07 -20.26
CA TYR A 255 11.69 -12.12 -21.13
C TYR A 255 13.18 -12.47 -21.22
N GLY A 256 13.74 -12.35 -22.43
CA GLY A 256 15.19 -12.50 -22.66
C GLY A 256 15.60 -13.92 -23.02
N GLU A 257 16.58 -14.48 -22.31
CA GLU A 257 17.07 -15.84 -22.58
C GLU A 257 15.98 -16.89 -22.40
N ARG A 258 16.15 -18.03 -23.08
CA ARG A 258 15.17 -19.11 -23.07
C ARG A 258 14.94 -19.62 -21.64
N PRO A 259 13.67 -19.69 -21.17
CA PRO A 259 13.36 -20.22 -19.85
C PRO A 259 13.81 -21.68 -19.73
N GLN A 260 14.50 -22.01 -18.64
CA GLN A 260 14.83 -23.39 -18.27
C GLN A 260 13.74 -24.04 -17.40
N GLY A 261 12.58 -23.40 -17.26
CA GLY A 261 11.53 -23.79 -16.32
C GLY A 261 11.64 -23.09 -14.96
N PRO A 262 10.62 -23.22 -14.10
CA PRO A 262 9.35 -23.88 -14.39
C PRO A 262 8.48 -23.01 -15.33
N TYR A 263 7.72 -23.67 -16.21
CA TYR A 263 6.68 -23.04 -17.02
C TYR A 263 5.53 -24.00 -17.29
N ALA A 264 4.33 -23.46 -17.46
CA ALA A 264 3.12 -24.18 -17.79
C ALA A 264 2.84 -24.17 -19.31
N VAL A 265 1.92 -25.04 -19.75
CA VAL A 265 1.34 -24.93 -21.09
C VAL A 265 0.66 -23.58 -21.22
N ASP A 266 0.80 -22.94 -22.38
CA ASP A 266 0.29 -21.59 -22.68
C ASP A 266 0.98 -20.44 -21.93
N ASP A 267 2.11 -20.67 -21.25
CA ASP A 267 3.01 -19.57 -20.89
C ASP A 267 3.72 -19.00 -22.12
N PHE A 268 4.13 -17.74 -22.05
CA PHE A 268 4.74 -17.00 -23.14
C PHE A 268 6.21 -16.69 -22.85
N TRP A 269 7.06 -16.82 -23.87
CA TRP A 269 8.45 -16.37 -23.83
C TRP A 269 8.65 -15.29 -24.90
N VAL A 270 9.19 -14.15 -24.49
CA VAL A 270 9.45 -13.00 -25.33
C VAL A 270 10.96 -12.85 -25.51
N SER A 271 11.42 -12.96 -26.75
CA SER A 271 12.84 -12.82 -27.09
C SER A 271 12.99 -12.22 -28.48
N ASP A 272 13.92 -11.28 -28.65
CA ASP A 272 14.28 -10.73 -29.97
C ASP A 272 13.06 -10.27 -30.79
N GLY A 273 12.12 -9.59 -30.10
CA GLY A 273 10.90 -9.07 -30.71
C GLY A 273 9.90 -10.14 -31.18
N SER A 274 10.09 -11.37 -30.71
CA SER A 274 9.28 -12.54 -30.97
C SER A 274 8.50 -12.92 -29.72
N ILE A 275 7.32 -13.54 -29.90
CA ILE A 275 6.60 -14.19 -28.81
C ILE A 275 6.43 -15.66 -29.14
N PHE A 276 6.90 -16.50 -28.24
CA PHE A 276 6.72 -17.94 -28.25
C PHE A 276 5.72 -18.34 -27.19
N ARG A 277 5.04 -19.46 -27.40
CA ARG A 277 4.10 -20.07 -26.45
C ARG A 277 4.54 -21.48 -26.11
N ALA A 278 4.59 -21.80 -24.83
CA ALA A 278 4.91 -23.12 -24.33
C ALA A 278 3.80 -24.11 -24.67
N THR A 279 4.18 -25.26 -25.20
CA THR A 279 3.26 -26.36 -25.54
C THR A 279 3.29 -27.50 -24.54
N VAL A 280 4.28 -27.50 -23.65
CA VAL A 280 4.53 -28.54 -22.65
C VAL A 280 4.90 -27.85 -21.34
N ALA A 281 4.41 -28.39 -20.22
CA ALA A 281 4.81 -27.94 -18.89
C ALA A 281 6.16 -28.56 -18.48
N ARG A 282 7.04 -27.79 -17.85
CA ARG A 282 8.37 -28.25 -17.39
C ARG A 282 8.66 -27.80 -15.96
N GLY A 283 9.39 -28.62 -15.22
CA GLY A 283 10.00 -28.26 -13.95
C GLY A 283 11.24 -27.37 -14.12
N LEU A 284 11.79 -26.90 -13.00
CA LEU A 284 13.02 -26.10 -12.98
C LEU A 284 14.21 -26.90 -13.55
N GLY A 285 14.88 -26.37 -14.57
CA GLY A 285 16.04 -26.97 -15.22
C GLY A 285 15.72 -27.96 -16.35
N GLU A 286 14.45 -28.21 -16.65
CA GLU A 286 14.02 -29.22 -17.63
C GLU A 286 13.65 -28.63 -19.01
N GLY A 287 13.76 -27.31 -19.17
CA GLY A 287 13.24 -26.63 -20.36
C GLY A 287 13.99 -26.97 -21.65
N LEU A 288 13.25 -27.27 -22.73
CA LEU A 288 13.80 -27.54 -24.06
C LEU A 288 13.39 -26.45 -25.07
N GLU A 289 14.19 -26.28 -26.13
CA GLU A 289 13.86 -25.37 -27.23
C GLU A 289 12.58 -25.79 -27.97
N THR A 290 12.40 -27.10 -28.14
CA THR A 290 11.23 -27.68 -28.82
C THR A 290 9.91 -27.50 -28.08
N ASP A 291 9.94 -27.06 -26.82
CA ASP A 291 8.71 -26.82 -26.05
C ASP A 291 8.01 -25.53 -26.52
N TRP A 292 8.71 -24.64 -27.23
CA TRP A 292 8.28 -23.30 -27.59
C TRP A 292 7.87 -23.21 -29.06
N LEU A 293 6.61 -22.83 -29.31
CA LEU A 293 6.12 -22.54 -30.66
C LEU A 293 5.94 -21.06 -30.88
N TRP A 294 6.22 -20.60 -32.09
CA TRP A 294 5.95 -19.24 -32.54
C TRP A 294 4.48 -18.86 -32.36
N TYR A 295 4.24 -17.81 -31.57
CA TYR A 295 2.92 -17.20 -31.40
C TYR A 295 2.82 -15.89 -32.19
N ILE A 296 3.83 -15.02 -32.06
CA ILE A 296 4.02 -13.83 -32.89
C ILE A 296 5.44 -13.84 -33.43
N LYS A 297 5.56 -13.82 -34.75
CA LYS A 297 6.85 -13.68 -35.45
C LYS A 297 7.33 -12.23 -35.44
N PRO A 298 8.65 -11.98 -35.49
CA PRO A 298 9.15 -10.64 -35.66
C PRO A 298 8.70 -10.10 -37.02
N ASN A 299 8.38 -8.81 -37.08
CA ASN A 299 8.16 -8.16 -38.36
C ASN A 299 9.51 -7.81 -38.97
N ILE A 300 9.97 -8.63 -39.93
CA ILE A 300 11.19 -8.35 -40.69
C ILE A 300 10.82 -7.61 -41.98
N VAL A 301 11.41 -6.43 -42.15
CA VAL A 301 11.30 -5.61 -43.36
C VAL A 301 12.71 -5.37 -43.91
N SER A 302 12.88 -5.42 -45.22
CA SER A 302 14.13 -5.07 -45.88
C SER A 302 13.96 -3.88 -46.82
N ASP A 303 15.03 -3.09 -46.92
CA ASP A 303 15.17 -1.98 -47.85
C ASP A 303 16.47 -2.17 -48.66
N ILE A 304 16.44 -1.81 -49.94
CA ILE A 304 17.60 -1.94 -50.84
C ILE A 304 18.13 -0.54 -51.13
N GLN A 305 19.34 -0.28 -50.67
CA GLN A 305 20.07 0.94 -50.94
C GLN A 305 21.00 0.73 -52.13
N SER A 306 21.17 1.75 -52.96
CA SER A 306 22.00 1.68 -54.17
C SER A 306 22.97 2.85 -54.21
N THR A 307 24.25 2.58 -54.50
CA THR A 307 25.28 3.63 -54.56
C THR A 307 25.09 4.58 -55.74
N ASN A 308 24.40 4.15 -56.80
CA ASN A 308 24.22 4.94 -58.02
C ASN A 308 22.77 4.91 -58.55
N GLY A 309 21.79 4.78 -57.65
CA GLY A 309 20.35 4.86 -57.96
C GLY A 309 19.76 3.56 -58.52
N ASP A 310 18.54 3.62 -59.04
CA ASP A 310 17.76 2.44 -59.48
C ASP A 310 17.63 2.33 -61.02
N LYS A 311 18.28 3.22 -61.77
CA LYS A 311 18.16 3.34 -63.23
C LYS A 311 19.52 3.39 -63.91
N PHE A 312 19.82 2.33 -64.66
CA PHE A 312 21.05 2.19 -65.46
C PHE A 312 20.68 1.91 -66.91
N ARG A 313 21.51 2.38 -67.86
CA ARG A 313 21.31 2.14 -69.30
C ARG A 313 22.42 1.23 -69.85
N PRO A 314 22.08 0.18 -70.63
CA PRO A 314 23.09 -0.60 -71.34
C PRO A 314 23.98 0.30 -72.20
N GLY A 315 25.30 0.07 -72.18
CA GLY A 315 26.30 0.85 -72.93
C GLY A 315 26.92 2.04 -72.20
N GLN A 316 26.53 2.32 -70.95
CA GLN A 316 27.25 3.23 -70.06
C GLN A 316 28.16 2.40 -69.13
N SER A 317 29.42 2.78 -68.92
CA SER A 317 30.31 2.09 -67.97
C SER A 317 29.99 2.53 -66.54
N VAL A 318 28.88 2.01 -66.01
CA VAL A 318 28.40 2.33 -64.67
C VAL A 318 28.16 1.03 -63.90
N SER A 319 28.77 0.90 -62.72
CA SER A 319 28.38 -0.10 -61.74
C SER A 319 27.60 0.55 -60.59
N THR A 320 26.76 -0.25 -59.94
CA THR A 320 26.14 0.10 -58.66
C THR A 320 26.30 -1.05 -57.68
N VAL A 321 26.39 -0.73 -56.40
CA VAL A 321 26.32 -1.72 -55.34
C VAL A 321 24.93 -1.63 -54.73
N LEU A 322 24.20 -2.74 -54.73
CA LEU A 322 22.96 -2.88 -53.99
C LEU A 322 23.30 -3.43 -52.60
N SER A 323 22.96 -2.69 -51.56
CA SER A 323 23.19 -3.05 -50.16
C SER A 323 21.86 -3.18 -49.41
N ALA A 324 21.71 -4.29 -48.69
CA ALA A 324 20.55 -4.52 -47.84
C ALA A 324 20.58 -3.64 -46.58
N ARG A 325 19.41 -3.15 -46.16
CA ARG A 325 19.13 -2.73 -44.77
C ARG A 325 17.95 -3.53 -44.25
N VAL A 326 18.12 -4.19 -43.11
CA VAL A 326 17.12 -5.08 -42.54
C VAL A 326 16.66 -4.54 -41.20
N PHE A 327 15.36 -4.44 -41.04
CA PHE A 327 14.72 -3.95 -39.83
C PHE A 327 13.88 -5.06 -39.22
N ARG A 328 14.13 -5.35 -37.95
CA ARG A 328 13.31 -6.25 -37.13
C ARG A 328 12.51 -5.40 -36.15
N ASN A 329 11.19 -5.41 -36.27
CA ASN A 329 10.28 -4.60 -35.47
C ASN A 329 10.66 -3.10 -35.42
N GLY A 330 11.15 -2.58 -36.55
CA GLY A 330 11.56 -1.18 -36.70
C GLY A 330 12.99 -0.86 -36.25
N GLN A 331 13.70 -1.79 -35.62
CA GLN A 331 15.13 -1.64 -35.29
C GLN A 331 15.99 -2.24 -36.40
N GLU A 332 17.03 -1.51 -36.83
CA GLU A 332 17.96 -2.03 -37.82
C GLU A 332 18.83 -3.15 -37.22
N VAL A 333 18.85 -4.31 -37.89
CA VAL A 333 19.58 -5.52 -37.51
C VAL A 333 20.46 -6.05 -38.64
N THR A 334 20.71 -5.25 -39.67
CA THR A 334 21.48 -5.62 -40.87
C THR A 334 22.80 -6.31 -40.52
N ASP A 335 23.55 -5.74 -39.58
CA ASP A 335 24.89 -6.21 -39.25
C ASP A 335 24.93 -7.43 -38.33
N THR A 336 23.81 -7.75 -37.67
CA THR A 336 23.71 -8.91 -36.78
C THR A 336 23.33 -10.19 -37.52
N LEU A 337 22.83 -10.08 -38.75
CA LEU A 337 22.47 -11.23 -39.57
C LEU A 337 23.69 -11.83 -40.27
N PRO A 338 23.84 -13.17 -40.31
CA PRO A 338 24.90 -13.80 -41.08
C PRO A 338 24.66 -13.58 -42.57
N ASP A 339 25.72 -13.52 -43.37
CA ASP A 339 25.61 -13.30 -44.83
C ASP A 339 24.76 -14.38 -45.52
N SER A 340 24.68 -15.58 -44.96
CA SER A 340 23.81 -16.67 -45.42
C SER A 340 22.32 -16.35 -45.34
N ALA A 341 21.90 -15.36 -44.55
CA ALA A 341 20.51 -14.95 -44.43
C ALA A 341 20.00 -14.13 -45.63
N PHE A 342 20.91 -13.63 -46.48
CA PHE A 342 20.58 -12.73 -47.58
C PHE A 342 20.49 -13.50 -48.89
N ARG A 343 19.28 -13.63 -49.42
CA ARG A 343 19.03 -14.20 -50.74
C ARG A 343 18.63 -13.11 -51.72
N TRP A 344 19.38 -12.99 -52.80
CA TRP A 344 19.00 -12.11 -53.89
C TRP A 344 18.39 -12.91 -55.03
N THR A 345 17.38 -12.31 -55.68
CA THR A 345 16.90 -12.83 -56.97
C THR A 345 16.86 -11.72 -58.00
N ARG A 346 17.19 -12.10 -59.24
CA ARG A 346 17.07 -11.29 -60.43
C ARG A 346 15.97 -11.84 -61.31
N LYS A 347 15.17 -10.92 -61.85
CA LYS A 347 14.19 -11.20 -62.90
C LYS A 347 14.36 -10.20 -64.04
N SER A 348 14.84 -10.69 -65.17
CA SER A 348 15.02 -9.93 -66.40
C SER A 348 13.73 -9.92 -67.21
N VAL A 349 13.42 -8.79 -67.85
CA VAL A 349 12.26 -8.69 -68.77
C VAL A 349 12.50 -9.50 -70.04
N ILE A 350 13.75 -9.56 -70.51
CA ILE A 350 14.14 -10.36 -71.66
C ILE A 350 15.06 -11.48 -71.14
N PRO A 351 14.64 -12.75 -71.23
CA PRO A 351 15.47 -13.89 -70.87
C PRO A 351 16.75 -13.95 -71.72
N GLN A 352 17.84 -14.39 -71.10
CA GLN A 352 19.10 -14.69 -71.77
C GLN A 352 19.41 -16.19 -71.64
N ASN A 353 20.41 -16.66 -72.38
CA ASN A 353 20.94 -18.02 -72.23
C ASN A 353 22.04 -18.06 -71.15
N PRO A 354 22.28 -19.23 -70.52
CA PRO A 354 23.42 -19.42 -69.63
C PRO A 354 24.76 -19.03 -70.28
N PRO A 355 25.70 -18.42 -69.55
CA PRO A 355 25.66 -18.14 -68.11
C PRO A 355 25.00 -16.81 -67.71
N PHE A 356 24.42 -16.06 -68.65
CA PHE A 356 23.87 -14.72 -68.42
C PHE A 356 22.38 -14.71 -68.05
N ASP A 357 21.76 -15.88 -67.94
CA ASP A 357 20.34 -16.06 -67.62
C ASP A 357 20.04 -15.81 -66.13
N ASP A 358 18.77 -15.58 -65.80
CA ASP A 358 18.33 -15.40 -64.41
C ASP A 358 18.53 -16.67 -63.56
N GLY A 359 18.47 -17.86 -64.16
CA GLY A 359 18.67 -19.13 -63.45
C GLY A 359 20.08 -19.24 -62.89
N THR A 360 21.11 -19.03 -63.72
CA THR A 360 22.51 -19.01 -63.29
C THR A 360 22.75 -17.93 -62.22
N TRP A 361 22.20 -16.73 -62.41
CA TRP A 361 22.36 -15.64 -61.44
C TRP A 361 21.72 -15.98 -60.08
N ASN A 362 20.47 -16.43 -60.07
CA ASN A 362 19.73 -16.77 -58.85
C ASN A 362 20.37 -17.96 -58.10
N TYR A 363 20.89 -18.94 -58.84
CA TYR A 363 21.64 -20.05 -58.25
C TYR A 363 22.89 -19.56 -57.51
N ASN A 364 23.65 -18.64 -58.12
CA ASN A 364 24.88 -18.12 -57.55
C ASN A 364 24.66 -17.14 -56.37
N HIS A 365 23.47 -16.55 -56.23
CA HIS A 365 23.14 -15.55 -55.20
C HIS A 365 22.07 -16.04 -54.21
N THR A 366 21.95 -17.36 -54.02
CA THR A 366 20.94 -17.98 -53.16
C THR A 366 21.17 -17.74 -51.66
N SER A 367 22.42 -17.46 -51.26
CA SER A 367 22.83 -17.09 -49.90
C SER A 367 24.23 -16.50 -49.92
N GLY A 368 24.63 -15.76 -48.88
CA GLY A 368 26.03 -15.39 -48.63
C GLY A 368 26.43 -13.99 -49.09
N TYR A 369 25.47 -13.17 -49.56
CA TYR A 369 25.77 -11.85 -50.13
C TYR A 369 24.88 -10.78 -49.48
N ARG A 370 25.42 -10.02 -48.52
CA ARG A 370 24.76 -8.83 -47.96
C ARG A 370 24.67 -7.68 -48.96
N MET A 371 25.61 -7.66 -49.90
CA MET A 371 25.71 -6.70 -50.98
C MET A 371 25.98 -7.41 -52.30
N VAL A 372 25.44 -6.88 -53.39
CA VAL A 372 25.73 -7.37 -54.75
C VAL A 372 26.16 -6.21 -55.64
N GLU A 373 27.24 -6.40 -56.38
CA GLU A 373 27.66 -5.46 -57.41
C GLU A 373 26.93 -5.78 -58.72
N ILE A 374 26.27 -4.77 -59.27
CA ILE A 374 25.55 -4.84 -60.53
C ILE A 374 26.27 -3.97 -61.54
N THR A 375 26.74 -4.60 -62.62
CA THR A 375 27.37 -3.90 -63.75
C THR A 375 26.41 -3.86 -64.93
N THR A 376 26.48 -2.81 -65.75
CA THR A 376 25.73 -2.71 -67.00
C THR A 376 26.04 -3.84 -67.99
N ASP A 377 27.23 -4.43 -67.91
CA ASP A 377 27.64 -5.56 -68.74
C ASP A 377 26.84 -6.84 -68.41
N SER A 378 26.31 -6.92 -67.18
CA SER A 378 25.46 -8.03 -66.73
C SER A 378 23.98 -7.86 -67.08
N ILE A 379 23.58 -6.73 -67.69
CA ILE A 379 22.20 -6.33 -67.95
C ILE A 379 21.97 -6.06 -69.44
N TYR A 380 21.18 -6.92 -70.10
CA TYR A 380 20.77 -6.73 -71.49
C TYR A 380 19.56 -5.79 -71.66
N ALA A 381 18.59 -5.89 -70.75
CA ALA A 381 17.37 -5.08 -70.71
C ALA A 381 16.92 -4.88 -69.26
N ARG A 382 15.77 -4.23 -69.02
CA ARG A 382 15.27 -4.01 -67.65
C ARG A 382 15.29 -5.31 -66.82
N ALA A 383 15.90 -5.26 -65.65
CA ALA A 383 15.90 -6.32 -64.66
C ALA A 383 15.43 -5.78 -63.31
N THR A 384 14.72 -6.60 -62.55
CA THR A 384 14.31 -6.32 -61.18
C THR A 384 15.13 -7.21 -60.25
N TYR A 385 15.73 -6.60 -59.23
CA TYR A 385 16.40 -7.30 -58.15
C TYR A 385 15.52 -7.27 -56.91
N THR A 386 15.35 -8.40 -56.26
CA THR A 386 14.64 -8.51 -54.99
C THR A 386 15.54 -9.16 -53.95
N LEU A 387 15.28 -8.81 -52.70
CA LEU A 387 15.95 -9.35 -51.54
C LEU A 387 14.93 -10.08 -50.67
N GLU A 388 15.24 -11.33 -50.31
CA GLU A 388 14.52 -12.12 -49.32
C GLU A 388 15.47 -12.37 -48.14
N ILE A 389 14.97 -12.16 -46.92
CA ILE A 389 15.68 -12.51 -45.69
C ILE A 389 15.21 -13.88 -45.24
N LEU A 390 16.15 -14.81 -45.13
CA LEU A 390 15.89 -16.19 -44.70
C LEU A 390 15.89 -16.25 -43.17
N GLU A 391 14.79 -16.72 -42.59
CA GLU A 391 14.63 -16.98 -41.15
C GLU A 391 15.00 -18.40 -40.76
#